data_AF-A0A7U1AR38-F1
#
_entry.id   AF-A0A7U1AR38-F1
#
_cell.length_a   1.000
_cell.length_b   1.000
_cell.length_c   1.000
_cell.angle_alpha   90.00
_cell.angle_beta   90.00
_cell.angle_gamma   90.00
#
_symmetry.space_group_name_H-M   'P 1'
#
loop_
_entity.id
_entity.type
_entity.pdbx_description
1 polymer ?
#
loop_
_entity_poly.entity_id
_entity_poly.type
_entity_poly.pdbx_seq_one_letter_code
_entity_poly.pdbx_strand_id
1 'polypeptide(L)'
;MDNYYFLVRVNHSKKIELYCFNNIKIYHYPICFTGTNANILLYLLSLHKLIKSISTIHGLYLGKELCKAEIVFFTNQIYLQE
;
A
#
# COMPACT_ATOMS: atom_id res chain seq x y z
N MET A 1 5.91 17.42 -1.30
CA MET A 1 5.94 15.97 -1.06
C MET A 1 5.34 15.74 0.30
N ASP A 2 4.37 14.85 0.41
CA ASP A 2 3.73 14.55 1.69
C ASP A 2 4.68 13.71 2.55
N ASN A 3 4.52 13.75 3.87
CA ASN A 3 5.40 13.06 4.81
C ASN A 3 4.99 11.58 5.01
N TYR A 4 4.47 10.94 3.97
CA TYR A 4 4.00 9.56 4.01
C TYR A 4 4.92 8.64 3.23
N TYR A 5 5.14 7.43 3.75
CA TYR A 5 5.82 6.34 3.07
C TYR A 5 4.89 5.13 3.01
N PHE A 6 4.67 4.60 1.81
CA PHE A 6 3.89 3.39 1.59
C PHE A 6 4.83 2.20 1.41
N LEU A 7 4.59 1.13 2.17
CA LEU A 7 5.26 -0.15 2.04
C LEU A 7 4.21 -1.20 1.69
N VAL A 8 4.36 -1.82 0.53
CA VAL A 8 3.53 -2.91 0.05
C VAL A 8 4.30 -4.22 0.30
N ARG A 9 3.60 -5.25 0.74
CA ARG A 9 4.14 -6.61 0.87
C ARG A 9 3.14 -7.62 0.35
N VAL A 10 3.65 -8.71 -0.21
CA VAL A 10 2.84 -9.87 -0.55
C VAL A 10 3.31 -11.01 0.36
N ASN A 11 2.41 -11.50 1.22
CA ASN A 11 2.77 -12.55 2.18
C ASN A 11 2.61 -13.96 1.61
N HIS A 12 3.09 -14.97 2.34
CA HIS A 12 3.03 -16.38 1.92
C HIS A 12 1.62 -16.93 1.74
N SER A 13 0.62 -16.33 2.40
CA SER A 13 -0.80 -16.65 2.20
C SER A 13 -1.41 -15.91 1.01
N LYS A 14 -0.57 -15.31 0.16
CA LYS A 14 -0.93 -14.51 -1.01
C LYS A 14 -1.86 -13.33 -0.68
N LYS A 15 -1.69 -12.69 0.47
CA LYS A 15 -2.39 -11.42 0.78
C LYS A 15 -1.46 -10.25 0.52
N ILE A 16 -2.04 -9.17 0.04
CA ILE A 16 -1.35 -7.89 -0.11
C ILE A 16 -1.55 -7.11 1.20
N GLU A 17 -0.43 -6.68 1.77
CA GLU A 17 -0.37 -5.87 2.98
C GLU A 17 0.15 -4.49 2.60
N LEU A 18 -0.57 -3.45 2.97
CA LEU A 18 -0.23 -2.06 2.73
C LEU A 18 0.00 -1.37 4.07
N TYR A 19 1.23 -0.95 4.30
CA TYR A 19 1.65 -0.19 5.46
C TYR A 19 1.87 1.27 5.07
N CYS A 20 1.25 2.20 5.80
CA CYS A 20 1.50 3.62 5.63
C CYS A 20 2.16 4.20 6.88
N PHE A 21 3.37 4.71 6.70
CA PHE A 21 4.17 5.37 7.72
C PHE A 21 4.08 6.88 7.57
N ASN A 22 3.99 7.59 8.68
CA ASN A 22 4.06 9.05 8.71
C ASN A 22 5.41 9.46 9.32
N ASN A 23 6.27 10.10 8.51
CA ASN A 23 7.64 10.46 8.86
C ASN A 23 7.74 11.50 10.00
N ILE A 24 6.63 12.13 10.40
CA ILE A 24 6.64 13.20 11.41
C ILE A 24 6.64 12.63 12.84
N LYS A 25 6.29 11.36 13.05
CA LYS A 25 6.00 10.84 14.40
C LYS A 25 6.99 9.78 14.85
N ILE A 26 7.57 10.02 16.03
CA ILE A 26 8.69 9.29 16.64
C ILE A 26 8.29 7.89 17.13
N TYR A 27 7.01 7.67 17.42
CA TYR A 27 6.45 6.37 17.79
C TYR A 27 5.13 6.17 17.06
N HIS A 28 5.11 5.37 15.99
CA HIS A 28 3.84 4.87 15.45
C HIS A 28 3.95 3.53 14.78
N TYR A 29 2.99 2.67 15.13
CA TYR A 29 2.60 1.56 14.27
C TYR A 29 2.05 2.13 12.95
N PRO A 30 2.47 1.58 11.80
CA PRO A 30 1.91 1.99 10.52
C PRO A 30 0.41 1.71 10.47
N ILE A 31 -0.32 2.52 9.71
CA ILE A 31 -1.67 2.14 9.30
C ILE A 31 -1.52 0.93 8.39
N CYS A 32 -2.15 -0.18 8.76
CA CYS A 32 -2.08 -1.44 8.02
C CYS A 32 -3.42 -1.77 7.40
N PHE A 33 -3.43 -1.93 6.08
CA PHE A 33 -4.54 -2.52 5.34
C PHE A 33 -4.10 -3.87 4.78
N THR A 34 -4.99 -4.86 4.82
CA THR A 34 -4.72 -6.17 4.21
C THR A 34 -5.88 -6.56 3.31
N GLY A 35 -5.57 -7.20 2.18
CA GLY A 35 -6.56 -7.60 1.20
C GLY A 35 -6.06 -8.74 0.34
N THR A 36 -6.98 -9.47 -0.28
CA THR A 36 -6.64 -10.52 -1.25
C THR A 36 -6.39 -9.96 -2.65
N ASN A 37 -6.74 -8.69 -2.88
CA ASN A 37 -6.44 -7.95 -4.11
C ASN A 37 -6.36 -6.44 -3.86
N ALA A 38 -5.85 -5.71 -4.83
CA ALA A 38 -5.66 -4.26 -4.84
C ALA A 38 -6.99 -3.51 -4.77
N ASN A 39 -8.07 -4.04 -5.36
CA ASN A 39 -9.39 -3.39 -5.30
C ASN A 39 -9.92 -3.30 -3.88
N ILE A 40 -9.76 -4.35 -3.08
CA ILE A 40 -10.12 -4.35 -1.66
C ILE A 40 -9.29 -3.31 -0.91
N LEU A 41 -7.98 -3.24 -1.17
CA LEU A 41 -7.10 -2.26 -0.53
C LEU A 41 -7.47 -0.82 -0.90
N LEU A 42 -7.77 -0.55 -2.17
CA LEU A 42 -8.21 0.77 -2.63
C LEU A 42 -9.56 1.15 -2.02
N TYR A 43 -10.49 0.21 -1.90
CA TYR A 43 -11.76 0.43 -1.21
C TYR A 43 -11.54 0.80 0.26
N LEU A 44 -10.75 0.01 1.01
CA LEU A 44 -10.43 0.29 2.41
C LEU A 44 -9.73 1.66 2.58
N LEU A 45 -8.80 1.98 1.68
CA LEU A 45 -8.09 3.26 1.66
C LEU A 45 -9.06 4.42 1.40
N SER A 46 -10.04 4.24 0.51
CA SER A 46 -11.07 5.25 0.22
C SER A 46 -11.97 5.58 1.42
N LEU A 47 -12.20 4.59 2.30
CA LEU A 47 -12.98 4.77 3.53
C LEU A 47 -12.16 5.46 4.63
N HIS A 48 -10.84 5.43 4.53
CA HIS A 48 -9.94 5.97 5.55
C HIS A 48 -9.63 7.45 5.31
N LYS A 49 -9.57 8.26 6.38
CA LYS A 49 -9.31 9.71 6.29
C LYS A 49 -7.96 10.06 5.63
N LEU A 50 -7.03 9.11 5.61
CA LEU A 50 -5.71 9.24 4.99
C LEU A 50 -5.77 9.61 3.51
N ILE A 51 -6.78 9.16 2.76
CA ILE A 51 -6.92 9.49 1.33
C ILE A 51 -6.98 10.99 1.06
N LYS A 52 -7.52 11.77 2.01
CA LYS A 52 -7.60 13.24 1.90
C LYS A 52 -6.26 13.93 2.08
N SER A 53 -5.24 13.22 2.56
CA SER A 53 -3.90 13.75 2.85
C SER A 53 -2.81 13.22 1.92
N ILE A 54 -3.16 12.32 0.99
CA ILE A 54 -2.26 11.81 -0.04
C ILE A 54 -2.27 12.78 -1.23
N SER A 55 -1.10 13.26 -1.66
CA SER A 55 -0.95 13.96 -2.93
C SER A 55 -1.10 13.01 -4.11
N THR A 56 -1.46 13.56 -5.26
CA THR A 56 -1.60 12.82 -6.51
C THR A 56 -0.35 12.00 -6.85
N ILE A 57 0.85 12.52 -6.58
CA ILE A 57 2.12 11.83 -6.84
C ILE A 57 2.22 10.53 -6.02
N HIS A 58 1.95 10.59 -4.72
CA HIS A 58 1.95 9.42 -3.85
C HIS A 58 0.80 8.45 -4.19
N GLY A 59 -0.36 8.96 -4.60
CA GLY A 59 -1.47 8.13 -5.08
C GLY A 59 -1.10 7.34 -6.34
N LEU A 60 -0.43 7.98 -7.30
CA LEU A 60 0.07 7.33 -8.52
C LEU A 60 1.15 6.29 -8.21
N TYR A 61 2.09 6.60 -7.31
CA TYR A 61 3.09 5.66 -6.83
C TYR A 61 2.43 4.42 -6.20
N LEU A 62 1.47 4.64 -5.29
CA LEU A 62 0.74 3.55 -4.65
C LEU A 62 0.01 2.67 -5.67
N GLY A 63 -0.65 3.28 -6.67
CA GLY A 63 -1.29 2.55 -7.76
C GLY A 63 -0.32 1.68 -8.54
N LYS A 64 0.87 2.19 -8.87
CA LYS A 64 1.94 1.44 -9.55
C LYS A 64 2.37 0.23 -8.72
N GLU A 65 2.60 0.40 -7.43
CA GLU A 65 3.05 -0.69 -6.55
C GLU A 65 1.97 -1.75 -6.32
N LEU A 66 0.70 -1.35 -6.19
CA LEU A 66 -0.42 -2.29 -6.12
C LEU A 66 -0.59 -3.08 -7.43
N CYS A 67 -0.44 -2.43 -8.59
CA CYS A 67 -0.45 -3.13 -9.89
C CYS A 67 0.69 -4.15 -9.99
N LYS A 68 1.91 -3.81 -9.54
CA LYS A 68 3.02 -4.77 -9.50
C LYS A 68 2.70 -5.94 -8.58
N ALA A 69 2.12 -5.70 -7.40
CA ALA A 69 1.73 -6.75 -6.47
C ALA A 69 0.70 -7.71 -7.08
N GLU A 70 -0.27 -7.20 -7.84
CA GLU A 70 -1.24 -8.00 -8.60
C GLU A 70 -0.57 -8.85 -9.69
N ILE A 71 0.35 -8.26 -10.47
CA ILE A 71 1.10 -8.99 -11.51
C ILE A 71 1.89 -10.13 -10.86
N VAL A 72 2.57 -9.86 -9.76
CA VAL A 72 3.36 -10.86 -9.03
C VAL A 72 2.47 -11.96 -8.46
N PHE A 73 1.29 -11.61 -7.93
CA PHE A 73 0.30 -12.56 -7.45
C PHE A 73 -0.16 -13.48 -8.60
N PHE A 74 -0.43 -12.91 -9.77
CA PHE A 74 -0.85 -13.64 -10.97
C PHE A 74 0.27 -14.56 -11.52
N THR A 75 1.52 -14.07 -11.57
CA THR A 75 2.67 -14.83 -12.08
C THR A 75 3.31 -15.75 -11.04
N ASN A 76 2.84 -15.71 -9.79
CA ASN A 76 3.39 -16.45 -8.65
C ASN A 76 4.90 -16.21 -8.43
N GLN A 77 5.33 -14.96 -8.68
CA GLN A 77 6.71 -14.51 -8.49
C GLN A 77 6.90 -13.91 -7.09
N ILE A 78 8.13 -13.48 -6.78
CA ILE A 78 8.44 -12.75 -5.55
C ILE A 78 8.21 -11.26 -5.79
N TYR A 79 7.50 -10.61 -4.87
CA TYR A 79 7.27 -9.16 -4.95
C TYR A 79 8.47 -8.41 -4.41
N LEU A 80 8.92 -7.40 -5.16
CA LEU A 80 9.98 -6.48 -4.76
C LEU A 80 9.47 -5.04 -4.94
N GLN A 81 9.61 -4.24 -3.89
CA GLN A 81 9.32 -2.82 -3.93
C GLN A 81 10.62 -2.04 -4.12
N GLU A 82 10.59 -1.05 -5.01
CA GLU A 82 11.68 -0.09 -5.27
C GLU A 82 11.18 1.36 -5.14
#